data_AF-A0A9Q3CMY2-F1
#
_entry.id   AF-A0A9Q3CMY2-F1
#
_cell.length_a   1.000
_cell.length_b   1.000
_cell.length_c   1.000
_cell.angle_alpha   90.00
_cell.angle_beta   90.00
_cell.angle_gamma   90.00
#
_symmetry.space_group_name_H-M   'P 1'
#
loop_
_entity.id
_entity.type
_entity.pdbx_description
1 polymer ?
#
loop_
_entity_poly.entity_id
_entity_poly.type
_entity_poly.pdbx_seq_one_letter_code
_entity_poly.pdbx_strand_id
1 'polypeptide(L)'
;MFSNTREPLTHSEGSDDHVNYSFRIGALEQQVILLTNQLQETKATENRIQGTVEDLFNRFNSSHSHLNNNTSTRPSSPPVEPPILQHMFFSGLPNELPPFLYLIDDHMPSIHHKFNTEQRCINWIACHFRPCNKQTAATCSAYNWWISVL
;
A
#
# COMPACT_ATOMS: atom_id res chain seq x y z
N MET A 1 23.28 -56.61 74.81
CA MET A 1 23.48 -56.93 73.39
C MET A 1 22.70 -55.91 72.58
N PHE A 2 23.37 -54.92 71.98
CA PHE A 2 22.74 -53.97 71.05
C PHE A 2 23.48 -54.10 69.72
N SER A 3 22.79 -54.65 68.71
CA SER A 3 23.27 -54.68 67.34
C SER A 3 22.99 -53.33 66.70
N ASN A 4 24.05 -52.63 66.29
CA ASN A 4 23.96 -51.36 65.58
C ASN A 4 24.15 -51.63 64.09
N THR A 5 23.06 -51.70 63.33
CA THR A 5 23.06 -51.85 61.88
C THR A 5 23.25 -50.48 61.25
N ARG A 6 24.44 -50.20 60.70
CA ARG A 6 24.66 -49.04 59.84
C ARG A 6 24.57 -49.48 58.38
N GLU A 7 23.48 -49.11 57.72
CA GLU A 7 23.44 -49.11 56.26
C GLU A 7 24.22 -47.92 55.70
N PRO A 8 24.87 -48.06 54.54
CA PRO A 8 25.52 -46.94 53.88
C PRO A 8 24.50 -46.14 53.06
N LEU A 9 24.34 -44.84 53.37
CA LEU A 9 23.68 -43.90 52.48
C LEU A 9 24.52 -43.73 51.21
N THR A 10 24.06 -44.29 50.09
CA THR A 10 24.49 -43.87 48.76
C THR A 10 23.75 -42.59 48.39
N HIS A 11 24.40 -41.44 48.56
CA HIS A 11 23.96 -40.18 47.95
C HIS A 11 24.87 -39.89 46.75
N SER A 12 24.40 -40.17 45.54
CA SER A 12 24.99 -39.65 44.30
C SER A 12 23.89 -39.52 43.25
N GLU A 13 23.15 -38.41 43.32
CA GLU A 13 22.03 -38.14 42.40
C GLU A 13 21.84 -36.61 42.23
N GLY A 14 22.94 -35.86 42.06
CA GLY A 14 22.90 -34.39 42.03
C GLY A 14 23.72 -33.73 40.91
N SER A 15 24.38 -34.50 40.03
CA SER A 15 25.29 -33.93 39.03
C SER A 15 24.66 -33.76 37.64
N ASP A 16 23.71 -34.61 37.26
CA ASP A 16 23.15 -34.61 35.89
C ASP A 16 22.11 -33.51 35.66
N ASP A 17 21.35 -33.15 36.70
CA ASP A 17 20.32 -32.12 36.60
C ASP A 17 20.91 -30.73 36.34
N HIS A 18 22.02 -30.39 37.00
CA HIS A 18 22.66 -29.07 36.86
C HIS A 18 23.21 -28.83 35.44
N VAL A 19 23.72 -29.88 34.79
CA VAL A 19 24.18 -29.82 33.39
C VAL A 19 23.01 -29.60 32.43
N ASN A 20 21.88 -30.25 32.70
CA ASN A 20 20.66 -30.09 31.91
C ASN A 20 20.08 -28.66 32.02
N TYR A 21 20.04 -28.09 33.24
CA TYR A 21 19.59 -26.70 33.43
C TYR A 21 20.51 -25.70 32.73
N SER A 22 21.83 -25.85 32.84
CA SER A 22 22.78 -24.94 32.19
C SER A 22 22.63 -24.96 30.66
N PHE A 23 22.45 -26.14 30.07
CA PHE A 23 22.21 -26.27 28.64
C PHE A 23 20.90 -25.60 28.20
N ARG A 24 19.81 -25.81 28.96
CA ARG A 24 18.49 -25.19 28.68
C ARG A 24 18.53 -23.67 28.85
N ILE A 25 19.25 -23.16 29.84
CA ILE A 25 19.47 -21.72 30.04
C ILE A 25 20.19 -21.14 28.83
N GLY A 26 21.28 -21.77 28.36
CA GLY A 26 21.99 -21.33 27.16
C GLY A 26 21.11 -21.31 25.91
N ALA A 27 20.24 -22.31 25.73
CA ALA A 27 19.29 -22.34 24.61
C ALA A 27 18.25 -21.20 24.69
N LEU A 28 17.74 -20.90 25.89
CA LEU A 28 16.81 -19.79 26.12
C LEU A 28 17.48 -18.43 25.88
N GLU A 29 18.73 -18.25 26.31
CA GLU A 29 19.50 -17.03 26.04
C GLU A 29 19.68 -16.79 24.54
N GLN A 30 20.03 -17.84 23.78
CA GLN A 30 20.12 -17.75 22.31
C GLN A 30 18.78 -17.41 21.66
N GLN A 31 17.67 -17.98 22.16
CA GLN A 31 16.34 -17.67 21.67
C GLN A 31 15.94 -16.22 21.95
N VAL A 32 16.28 -15.68 23.13
CA VAL A 32 16.05 -14.27 23.47
C VAL A 32 16.85 -13.35 22.54
N ILE A 33 18.10 -13.68 22.24
CA ILE A 33 18.94 -12.91 21.32
C ILE A 33 18.31 -12.89 19.92
N LEU A 34 17.89 -14.06 19.41
CA LEU A 34 17.26 -14.17 18.10
C LEU A 34 15.99 -13.33 17.99
N LEU A 35 15.09 -13.46 18.97
CA LEU A 35 13.83 -12.72 19.00
C LEU A 35 14.08 -11.21 19.11
N THR A 36 15.08 -10.80 19.89
CA THR A 36 15.48 -9.39 20.01
C THR A 36 15.92 -8.82 18.66
N ASN A 37 16.75 -9.57 17.92
CA ASN A 37 17.21 -9.15 16.60
C ASN A 37 16.05 -9.03 15.60
N GLN A 38 15.14 -10.02 15.56
CA GLN A 38 13.96 -9.98 14.69
C GLN A 38 13.05 -8.79 14.99
N LEU A 39 12.84 -8.49 16.28
CA LEU A 39 12.02 -7.35 16.70
C LEU A 39 12.66 -6.02 16.25
N GLN A 40 13.99 -5.92 16.35
CA GLN A 40 14.73 -4.74 15.89
C GLN A 40 14.67 -4.57 14.37
N GLU A 41 14.80 -5.65 13.60
CA GLU A 41 14.63 -5.63 12.15
C GLU A 41 13.22 -5.19 11.75
N THR A 42 12.20 -5.78 12.40
CA THR A 42 10.80 -5.42 12.14
C THR A 42 10.56 -3.94 12.39
N LYS A 43 11.05 -3.41 13.51
CA LYS A 43 10.96 -1.98 13.83
C LYS A 43 11.67 -1.09 12.81
N ALA A 44 12.83 -1.53 12.31
CA ALA A 44 13.54 -0.82 11.26
C ALA A 44 12.74 -0.82 9.94
N THR A 45 12.10 -1.93 9.58
CA THR A 45 11.24 -1.99 8.39
C THR A 45 10.01 -1.10 8.51
N GLU A 46 9.38 -1.04 9.68
CA GLU A 46 8.24 -0.16 9.95
C GLU A 46 8.60 1.31 9.72
N ASN A 47 9.72 1.77 10.30
CA ASN A 47 10.20 3.14 10.11
C ASN A 47 10.47 3.46 8.62
N ARG A 48 11.01 2.50 7.85
CA ARG A 48 11.27 2.68 6.42
C ARG A 48 9.97 2.79 5.62
N ILE A 49 8.96 2.00 5.96
CA ILE A 49 7.63 2.07 5.32
C ILE A 49 7.00 3.43 5.62
N GLN A 50 7.00 3.87 6.88
CA GLN A 50 6.46 5.18 7.26
C GLN A 50 7.12 6.32 6.48
N GLY A 51 8.46 6.35 6.40
CA GLY A 51 9.17 7.35 5.62
C GLY A 51 8.86 7.29 4.11
N THR A 52 8.65 6.10 3.56
CA THR A 52 8.26 5.94 2.15
C THR A 52 6.85 6.48 1.89
N VAL A 53 5.92 6.24 2.82
CA VAL A 53 4.55 6.76 2.73
C VAL A 53 4.54 8.29 2.78
N GLU A 54 5.32 8.88 3.69
CA GLU A 54 5.47 10.33 3.79
C GLU A 54 6.08 10.94 2.52
N ASP A 55 7.14 10.33 1.96
CA ASP A 55 7.73 10.76 0.70
C ASP A 55 6.72 10.73 -0.45
N LEU A 56 5.99 9.63 -0.60
CA LEU A 56 4.95 9.50 -1.62
C LEU A 56 3.85 10.55 -1.45
N PHE A 57 3.42 10.80 -0.21
CA PHE A 57 2.41 11.83 0.09
C PHE A 57 2.91 13.24 -0.27
N ASN A 58 4.16 13.57 0.06
CA ASN A 58 4.75 14.86 -0.27
C ASN A 58 4.92 15.06 -1.78
N ARG A 59 5.36 14.01 -2.49
CA ARG A 59 5.47 14.01 -3.96
C ARG A 59 4.10 14.18 -4.62
N PHE A 60 3.09 13.52 -4.09
CA PHE A 60 1.71 13.65 -4.53
C PHE A 60 1.22 15.10 -4.39
N ASN A 61 1.32 15.69 -3.19
CA ASN A 61 0.90 17.08 -2.95
C ASN A 61 1.67 18.10 -3.81
N SER A 62 2.95 17.85 -4.05
CA SER A 62 3.77 18.70 -4.92
C SER A 62 3.25 18.66 -6.36
N SER A 63 2.91 17.46 -6.87
CA SER A 63 2.27 17.31 -8.17
C SER A 63 0.92 18.03 -8.25
N HIS A 64 0.13 18.01 -7.18
CA HIS A 64 -1.16 18.73 -7.10
C HIS A 64 -1.02 20.24 -7.23
N SER A 65 -0.06 20.83 -6.53
CA SER A 65 0.14 22.29 -6.58
C SER A 65 0.52 22.78 -7.98
N HIS A 66 1.25 21.98 -8.76
CA HIS A 66 1.59 22.29 -10.14
C HIS A 66 0.38 22.27 -11.09
N LEU A 67 -0.58 21.36 -10.87
CA LEU A 67 -1.79 21.28 -11.68
C LEU A 67 -2.76 22.45 -11.40
N ASN A 68 -2.87 22.90 -10.15
CA ASN A 68 -3.82 23.96 -9.77
C ASN A 68 -3.35 25.39 -10.13
N ASN A 69 -2.04 25.63 -10.18
CA ASN A 69 -1.49 26.98 -10.44
C ASN A 69 -1.67 27.47 -11.89
N ASN A 70 -2.11 26.61 -12.82
CA ASN A 70 -2.36 26.98 -14.21
C ASN A 70 -3.78 27.52 -14.48
N THR A 71 -4.57 27.80 -13.43
CA THR A 71 -5.98 28.20 -13.55
C THR A 71 -6.22 29.72 -13.44
N SER A 72 -5.37 30.54 -14.05
CA SER A 72 -5.63 31.98 -14.13
C SER A 72 -5.72 32.46 -15.58
N THR A 73 -6.91 32.32 -16.17
CA THR A 73 -7.52 33.28 -17.10
C THR A 73 -8.91 32.80 -17.56
N ARG A 74 -9.92 33.65 -17.40
CA ARG A 74 -11.28 33.54 -17.98
C ARG A 74 -11.66 34.95 -18.49
N PRO A 75 -12.55 35.18 -19.49
CA PRO A 75 -13.39 34.25 -20.30
C PRO A 75 -13.33 34.44 -21.83
N SER A 76 -13.67 33.40 -22.60
CA SER A 76 -14.65 33.53 -23.70
C SER A 76 -15.21 32.16 -24.12
N SER A 77 -16.54 32.05 -24.19
CA SER A 77 -17.36 30.86 -24.53
C SER A 77 -17.25 29.63 -23.59
N PRO A 78 -18.35 28.90 -23.32
CA PRO A 78 -18.25 27.59 -22.71
C PRO A 78 -17.47 26.68 -23.68
N PRO A 79 -16.35 26.07 -23.26
CA PRO A 79 -15.67 25.08 -24.07
C PRO A 79 -16.67 23.97 -24.36
N VAL A 80 -16.84 23.64 -25.63
CA VAL A 80 -17.59 22.45 -26.03
C VAL A 80 -16.69 21.27 -25.71
N GLU A 81 -16.76 20.79 -24.46
CA GLU A 81 -16.09 19.55 -24.07
C GLU A 81 -16.58 18.42 -24.98
N PRO A 82 -15.69 17.50 -25.40
CA PRO A 82 -16.09 16.39 -26.24
C PRO A 82 -17.19 15.56 -25.54
N PRO A 83 -18.15 15.01 -26.29
CA PRO A 83 -19.20 14.19 -25.69
C PRO A 83 -18.60 12.97 -24.98
N ILE A 84 -19.21 12.56 -23.87
CA ILE A 84 -18.84 11.31 -23.17
C ILE A 84 -19.12 10.13 -24.11
N LEU A 85 -18.11 9.31 -24.34
CA LEU A 85 -18.20 8.14 -25.20
C LEU A 85 -18.82 6.98 -24.42
N GLN A 86 -20.09 6.67 -24.73
CA GLN A 86 -20.87 5.66 -23.99
C GLN A 86 -20.37 4.21 -24.13
N HIS A 87 -19.38 3.95 -24.98
CA HIS A 87 -18.77 2.63 -25.14
C HIS A 87 -17.38 2.53 -24.49
N MET A 88 -16.88 3.66 -23.99
CA MET A 88 -15.57 3.76 -23.35
C MET A 88 -15.82 3.87 -21.85
N PHE A 89 -15.66 2.77 -21.12
CA PHE A 89 -15.74 2.78 -19.66
C PHE A 89 -14.59 2.00 -19.05
N PHE A 90 -14.16 2.47 -17.88
CA PHE A 90 -13.16 1.78 -17.08
C PHE A 90 -13.64 1.67 -15.64
N SER A 91 -13.74 0.44 -15.15
CA SER A 91 -14.19 0.17 -13.78
C SER A 91 -13.05 0.04 -12.77
N GLY A 92 -11.80 0.06 -13.25
CA GLY A 92 -10.62 -0.20 -12.43
C GLY A 92 -10.13 -1.66 -12.53
N LEU A 93 -10.78 -2.52 -13.32
CA LEU A 93 -10.35 -3.91 -13.49
C LEU A 93 -9.14 -4.00 -14.44
N PRO A 94 -8.08 -4.75 -14.10
CA PRO A 94 -6.85 -4.82 -14.92
C PRO A 94 -7.06 -5.33 -16.35
N ASN A 95 -8.04 -6.19 -16.58
CA ASN A 95 -8.39 -6.71 -17.90
C ASN A 95 -9.04 -5.65 -18.82
N GLU A 96 -9.63 -4.59 -18.25
CA GLU A 96 -10.22 -3.47 -18.99
C GLU A 96 -9.19 -2.39 -19.35
N LEU A 97 -8.04 -2.38 -18.68
CA LEU A 97 -7.05 -1.31 -18.84
C LEU A 97 -6.44 -1.26 -20.25
N PRO A 98 -5.94 -2.36 -20.85
CA PRO A 98 -5.40 -2.31 -22.21
C PRO A 98 -6.41 -1.81 -23.27
N PRO A 99 -7.66 -2.32 -23.34
CA PRO A 99 -8.63 -1.82 -24.32
C PRO A 99 -9.08 -0.39 -24.02
N PHE A 100 -9.17 0.01 -22.74
CA PHE A 100 -9.48 1.39 -22.39
C PHE A 100 -8.39 2.37 -22.86
N LEU A 101 -7.11 2.06 -22.62
CA LEU A 101 -5.99 2.89 -23.10
C LEU A 101 -5.95 2.98 -24.62
N TYR A 102 -6.20 1.86 -25.31
CA TYR A 102 -6.28 1.84 -26.77
C TYR A 102 -7.37 2.80 -27.29
N LEU A 103 -8.58 2.75 -26.71
CA LEU A 103 -9.67 3.64 -27.12
C LEU A 103 -9.33 5.11 -26.85
N ILE A 104 -8.69 5.42 -25.72
CA ILE A 104 -8.25 6.79 -25.43
C ILE A 104 -7.24 7.24 -26.48
N ASP A 105 -6.22 6.45 -26.76
CA ASP A 105 -5.17 6.78 -27.74
C ASP A 105 -5.74 6.96 -29.16
N ASP A 106 -6.71 6.14 -29.56
CA ASP A 106 -7.40 6.26 -30.86
C ASP A 106 -8.22 7.56 -30.98
N HIS A 107 -8.93 7.94 -29.90
CA HIS A 107 -9.80 9.12 -29.92
C HIS A 107 -9.06 10.44 -29.65
N MET A 108 -7.97 10.42 -28.88
CA MET A 108 -7.25 11.62 -28.45
C MET A 108 -6.82 12.54 -29.59
N PRO A 109 -6.21 12.08 -30.69
CA PRO A 109 -5.82 12.93 -31.81
C PRO A 109 -6.98 13.78 -32.37
N SER A 110 -8.21 13.26 -32.31
CA SER A 110 -9.40 13.92 -32.84
C SER A 110 -10.03 14.95 -31.89
N ILE A 111 -9.78 14.84 -30.58
CA ILE A 111 -10.44 15.67 -29.56
C ILE A 111 -9.48 16.54 -28.75
N HIS A 112 -8.17 16.28 -28.83
CA HIS A 112 -7.16 16.95 -28.01
C HIS A 112 -7.21 18.49 -28.14
N HIS A 113 -7.40 18.99 -29.37
CA HIS A 113 -7.51 20.42 -29.66
C HIS A 113 -8.72 21.11 -29.01
N LYS A 114 -9.71 20.36 -28.50
CA LYS A 114 -10.90 20.88 -27.82
C LYS A 114 -10.64 21.14 -26.33
N PHE A 115 -9.54 20.63 -25.77
CA PHE A 115 -9.17 20.87 -24.39
C PHE A 115 -8.28 22.10 -24.29
N ASN A 116 -8.74 23.11 -23.54
CA ASN A 116 -7.95 24.31 -23.30
C ASN A 116 -6.77 24.08 -22.34
N THR A 117 -6.88 23.04 -21.50
CA THR A 117 -5.87 22.68 -20.50
C THR A 117 -5.77 21.16 -20.38
N GLU A 118 -4.59 20.67 -20.01
CA GLU A 118 -4.37 19.27 -19.69
C GLU A 118 -5.31 18.78 -18.58
N GLN A 119 -5.56 19.60 -17.56
CA GLN A 119 -6.51 19.28 -16.49
C GLN A 119 -7.93 18.97 -17.01
N ARG A 120 -8.41 19.69 -18.03
CA ARG A 120 -9.72 19.41 -18.65
C ARG A 120 -9.71 18.10 -19.43
N CYS A 121 -8.61 17.79 -20.10
CA CYS A 121 -8.41 16.49 -20.75
C CYS A 121 -8.49 15.36 -19.72
N ILE A 122 -7.75 15.47 -18.62
CA ILE A 122 -7.73 14.44 -17.56
C ILE A 122 -9.12 14.31 -16.90
N ASN A 123 -9.79 15.42 -16.58
CA ASN A 123 -11.16 15.42 -16.07
C ASN A 123 -12.13 14.70 -17.02
N TRP A 124 -12.00 14.94 -18.33
CA TRP A 124 -12.82 14.29 -19.34
C TRP A 124 -12.56 12.78 -19.40
N ILE A 125 -11.30 12.33 -19.31
CA ILE A 125 -10.97 10.90 -19.20
C ILE A 125 -11.63 10.29 -17.96
N ALA A 126 -11.54 10.99 -16.82
CA ALA A 126 -12.13 10.51 -15.57
C ALA A 126 -13.66 10.38 -15.60
N CYS A 127 -14.36 11.13 -16.46
CA CYS A 127 -15.81 10.97 -16.69
C CYS A 127 -16.19 9.58 -17.25
N HIS A 128 -15.22 8.84 -17.80
CA HIS A 128 -15.41 7.48 -18.30
C HIS A 128 -15.17 6.42 -17.22
N PHE A 129 -14.76 6.81 -16.01
CA PHE A 129 -14.64 5.90 -14.88
C PHE A 129 -16.03 5.55 -14.34
N ARG A 130 -16.44 4.29 -14.48
CA ARG A 130 -17.77 3.81 -14.07
C ARG A 130 -17.68 2.44 -13.42
N PRO A 131 -18.50 2.15 -12.39
CA PRO A 131 -18.46 0.85 -11.74
C PRO A 131 -19.00 -0.25 -12.66
N CYS A 132 -18.40 -1.43 -12.56
CA CYS A 132 -18.69 -2.60 -13.40
C CYS A 132 -20.18 -3.03 -13.36
N ASN A 133 -20.92 -2.69 -12.28
CA ASN A 133 -22.25 -3.26 -11.99
C ASN A 133 -23.41 -2.25 -11.91
N LYS A 134 -23.42 -1.20 -12.73
CA LYS A 134 -24.50 -0.17 -12.76
C LYS A 134 -24.85 0.47 -11.40
N GLN A 135 -24.00 0.30 -10.39
CA GLN A 135 -24.12 1.02 -9.13
C GLN A 135 -23.60 2.45 -9.32
N THR A 136 -23.89 3.34 -8.37
CA THR A 136 -23.53 4.76 -8.44
C THR A 136 -22.01 4.95 -8.58
N ALA A 137 -21.57 6.01 -9.27
CA ALA A 137 -20.15 6.31 -9.53
C ALA A 137 -19.24 6.30 -8.28
N ALA A 138 -19.83 6.52 -7.09
CA ALA A 138 -19.17 6.40 -5.78
C ALA A 138 -18.63 4.99 -5.45
N THR A 139 -18.94 3.97 -6.25
CA THR A 139 -18.45 2.60 -6.08
C THR A 139 -17.32 2.22 -7.04
N CYS A 140 -16.94 3.11 -7.98
CA CYS A 140 -15.84 2.86 -8.90
C CYS A 140 -14.51 3.22 -8.25
N SER A 141 -13.63 2.23 -8.04
CA SER A 141 -12.31 2.45 -7.42
C SER A 141 -11.45 3.44 -8.20
N ALA A 142 -11.54 3.45 -9.54
CA ALA A 142 -10.82 4.42 -10.38
C ALA A 142 -11.37 5.85 -10.23
N TYR A 143 -12.70 6.01 -10.13
CA TYR A 143 -13.32 7.30 -9.87
C TYR A 143 -13.02 7.81 -8.46
N ASN A 144 -13.10 6.94 -7.45
CA ASN A 144 -12.77 7.30 -6.07
C ASN A 144 -11.29 7.66 -5.93
N TRP A 145 -10.40 6.94 -6.61
CA TRP A 145 -8.99 7.32 -6.74
C TRP A 145 -8.86 8.71 -7.37
N TRP A 146 -9.51 8.96 -8.51
CA TRP A 146 -9.48 10.27 -9.17
C TRP A 146 -10.03 11.41 -8.31
N ILE A 147 -11.17 11.24 -7.63
CA ILE A 147 -11.72 12.27 -6.73
C ILE A 147 -10.82 12.51 -5.52
N SER A 148 -10.10 11.50 -5.03
CA SER A 148 -9.10 11.71 -3.97
C SER A 148 -7.88 12.52 -4.44
N VAL A 149 -7.75 12.69 -5.76
CA VAL A 149 -6.72 13.43 -6.48
C VAL A 149 -7.28 14.80 -6.98
N LEU A 150 -8.53 15.15 -6.67
CA LEU A 150 -9.08 16.50 -6.93
C LEU A 150 -8.99 17.38 -5.68
#